data_AF-A0A1D3JGG5-F1
#
_entry.id   AF-A0A1D3JGG5-F1
#
_cell.length_a   1.000
_cell.length_b   1.000
_cell.length_c   1.000
_cell.angle_alpha   90.00
_cell.angle_beta   90.00
_cell.angle_gamma   90.00
#
_symmetry.space_group_name_H-M   'P 1'
#
loop_
_entity.id
_entity.type
_entity.pdbx_description
1 polymer ?
#
loop_
_entity_poly.entity_id
_entity_poly.type
_entity_poly.pdbx_seq_one_letter_code
_entity_poly.pdbx_strand_id
1 'polypeptide(L)'
;MGSKEIDDMESILKGLPSYAIYKKFSELHDVEFCQKHFTNLLNLRNTNNNITELCNNISGIIQHMSEKEEENYISDNCAYLNFYIYHRVKIKFRSPSELINTILYKIYVDWFLMKTNLLESKCSFNYGQNVNEIDMWNDMKIMYDYKNNYDYIKENTKDYATCKKYENYLNEVKTIYNKKNSECCDKNNDQCGIFFFKCNTIKSPDTLLREINCPGLAKDNFHETEADGNKDSSNNGSLKTSVVAISPFIGILVSFFFSYKFSPLGSWLRSKIQGVNIKDIPYNEDTEELLAYESEYDDINTNNIPYNISYKNI
;
A
#
# COMPACT_ATOMS: atom_id res chain seq x y z
N MET A 1 22.91 -4.12 5.16
CA MET A 1 21.65 -4.05 5.93
C MET A 1 20.80 -5.24 5.54
N GLY A 2 20.57 -6.15 6.49
CA GLY A 2 20.29 -7.58 6.26
C GLY A 2 18.81 -7.94 6.23
N SER A 3 18.54 -9.17 5.76
CA SER A 3 17.21 -9.82 5.67
C SER A 3 16.37 -9.69 6.93
N LYS A 4 17.00 -9.69 8.12
CA LYS A 4 16.31 -9.58 9.42
C LYS A 4 15.44 -8.33 9.57
N GLU A 5 15.90 -7.16 9.09
CA GLU A 5 15.09 -5.92 9.15
C GLU A 5 13.91 -5.94 8.17
N ILE A 6 13.94 -6.80 7.15
CA ILE A 6 12.85 -6.97 6.18
C ILE A 6 11.76 -7.85 6.81
N ASP A 7 12.16 -8.98 7.39
CA ASP A 7 11.27 -9.93 8.06
C ASP A 7 10.55 -9.27 9.25
N ASP A 8 11.24 -8.39 9.98
CA ASP A 8 10.69 -7.68 11.14
C ASP A 8 9.57 -6.68 10.74
N MET A 9 9.72 -5.96 9.63
CA MET A 9 8.70 -5.02 9.14
C MET A 9 7.48 -5.74 8.56
N GLU A 10 7.70 -6.85 7.87
CA GLU A 10 6.63 -7.70 7.36
C GLU A 10 5.79 -8.30 8.49
N SER A 11 6.44 -8.77 9.55
CA SER A 11 5.75 -9.23 10.75
C SER A 11 4.86 -8.14 11.36
N ILE A 12 5.31 -6.89 11.39
CA ILE A 12 4.52 -5.77 11.92
C ILE A 12 3.29 -5.52 11.05
N LEU A 13 3.46 -5.40 9.73
CA LEU A 13 2.38 -5.09 8.81
C LEU A 13 1.31 -6.19 8.82
N LYS A 14 1.70 -7.47 8.89
CA LYS A 14 0.77 -8.61 9.02
C LYS A 14 -0.17 -8.53 10.21
N GLY A 15 0.25 -7.84 11.28
CA GLY A 15 -0.55 -7.64 12.48
C GLY A 15 -1.51 -6.45 12.43
N LEU A 16 -1.55 -5.67 11.34
CA LEU A 16 -2.36 -4.46 11.23
C LEU A 16 -3.70 -4.72 10.52
N PRO A 17 -4.81 -4.05 10.94
CA PRO A 17 -6.12 -4.19 10.31
C PRO A 17 -6.12 -3.97 8.79
N SER A 18 -5.41 -2.94 8.30
CA SER A 18 -5.34 -2.66 6.86
C SER A 18 -4.75 -3.82 6.06
N TYR A 19 -3.81 -4.58 6.62
CA TYR A 19 -3.20 -5.72 5.95
C TYR A 19 -4.22 -6.85 5.73
N ALA A 20 -5.09 -7.11 6.70
CA ALA A 20 -6.12 -8.14 6.58
C ALA A 20 -7.06 -7.87 5.40
N ILE A 21 -7.39 -6.60 5.14
CA ILE A 21 -8.22 -6.17 4.00
C ILE A 21 -7.50 -6.50 2.68
N TYR A 22 -6.24 -6.09 2.53
CA TYR A 22 -5.47 -6.36 1.32
C TYR A 22 -5.22 -7.84 1.07
N LYS A 23 -4.98 -8.62 2.14
CA LYS A 23 -4.84 -10.06 2.06
C LYS A 23 -6.12 -10.69 1.50
N LYS A 24 -7.28 -10.34 2.06
CA LYS A 24 -8.58 -10.80 1.55
C LYS A 24 -8.77 -10.44 0.08
N PHE A 25 -8.45 -9.22 -0.32
CA PHE A 25 -8.53 -8.80 -1.72
C PHE A 25 -7.65 -9.62 -2.66
N SER A 26 -6.47 -10.05 -2.19
CA SER A 26 -5.55 -10.84 -2.99
C SER A 26 -6.03 -12.27 -3.29
N GLU A 27 -6.95 -12.79 -2.49
CA GLU A 27 -7.47 -14.15 -2.60
C GLU A 27 -8.71 -14.23 -3.54
N LEU A 28 -9.37 -13.10 -3.80
CA LEU A 28 -10.61 -13.03 -4.58
C LEU A 28 -10.35 -13.00 -6.08
N HIS A 29 -11.07 -13.83 -6.84
CA HIS A 29 -10.99 -13.89 -8.29
C HIS A 29 -12.36 -14.23 -8.88
N ASP A 30 -12.76 -13.56 -9.97
CA ASP A 30 -13.95 -13.91 -10.73
C ASP A 30 -13.72 -13.72 -12.24
N VAL A 31 -13.77 -14.83 -12.98
CA VAL A 31 -13.49 -14.88 -14.42
C VAL A 31 -14.69 -14.37 -15.23
N GLU A 32 -15.89 -14.79 -14.88
CA GLU A 32 -17.11 -14.44 -15.62
C GLU A 32 -17.40 -12.94 -15.51
N PHE A 33 -17.27 -12.39 -14.30
CA PHE A 33 -17.40 -10.97 -14.05
C PHE A 33 -16.36 -10.16 -14.82
N CYS A 34 -15.10 -10.61 -14.83
CA CYS A 34 -14.03 -9.97 -15.60
C CYS A 34 -14.39 -9.89 -17.09
N GLN A 35 -14.78 -11.01 -17.70
CA GLN A 35 -15.16 -11.06 -19.12
C GLN A 35 -16.35 -10.14 -19.44
N LYS A 36 -17.31 -10.06 -18.52
CA LYS A 36 -18.53 -9.26 -18.69
C LYS A 36 -18.29 -7.77 -18.55
N HIS A 37 -17.47 -7.35 -17.58
CA HIS A 37 -17.38 -5.95 -17.16
C HIS A 37 -16.08 -5.24 -17.53
N PHE A 38 -14.99 -5.97 -17.79
CA PHE A 38 -13.66 -5.40 -18.06
C PHE A 38 -13.17 -5.65 -19.49
N THR A 39 -14.06 -5.43 -20.47
CA THR A 39 -13.78 -5.70 -21.89
C THR A 39 -12.66 -4.80 -22.45
N ASN A 40 -12.57 -3.54 -22.05
CA ASN A 40 -11.53 -2.63 -22.53
C ASN A 40 -10.16 -3.03 -21.99
N LEU A 41 -10.08 -3.44 -20.73
CA LEU A 41 -8.86 -3.96 -20.12
C LEU A 41 -8.42 -5.26 -20.79
N LEU A 42 -9.33 -6.20 -21.01
CA LEU A 42 -9.02 -7.50 -21.64
C LEU A 42 -8.49 -7.38 -23.08
N ASN A 43 -8.77 -6.29 -23.79
CA ASN A 43 -8.17 -6.03 -25.10
C ASN A 43 -6.63 -5.88 -25.04
N LEU A 44 -6.06 -5.61 -23.85
CA LEU A 44 -4.61 -5.57 -23.64
C LEU A 44 -4.00 -6.96 -23.37
N ARG A 45 -4.79 -8.03 -23.23
CA ARG A 45 -4.27 -9.37 -22.86
C ARG A 45 -3.25 -9.92 -23.85
N ASN A 46 -3.41 -9.60 -25.13
CA ASN A 46 -2.51 -10.08 -26.19
C ASN A 46 -1.10 -9.50 -26.07
N THR A 47 -0.92 -8.41 -25.29
CA THR A 47 0.39 -7.79 -25.06
C THR A 47 0.99 -8.19 -23.71
N ASN A 48 0.20 -8.74 -22.77
CA ASN A 48 0.68 -9.15 -21.46
C ASN A 48 -0.28 -10.13 -20.75
N ASN A 49 0.22 -11.34 -20.42
CA ASN A 49 -0.54 -12.39 -19.74
C ASN A 49 -1.04 -12.00 -18.34
N ASN A 50 -0.37 -11.08 -17.65
CA ASN A 50 -0.79 -10.60 -16.32
C ASN A 50 -2.09 -9.77 -16.35
N ILE A 51 -2.56 -9.35 -17.53
CA ILE A 51 -3.81 -8.57 -17.67
C ILE A 51 -5.02 -9.40 -17.24
N THR A 52 -5.10 -10.66 -17.69
CA THR A 52 -6.22 -11.54 -17.35
C THR A 52 -6.27 -11.80 -15.85
N GLU A 53 -5.14 -12.09 -15.23
CA GLU A 53 -5.06 -12.30 -13.78
C GLU A 53 -5.45 -11.04 -12.98
N LEU A 54 -4.94 -9.87 -13.38
CA LEU A 54 -5.34 -8.59 -12.77
C LEU A 54 -6.85 -8.37 -12.89
N CYS A 55 -7.40 -8.61 -14.07
CA CYS A 55 -8.82 -8.44 -14.35
C CYS A 55 -9.69 -9.36 -13.47
N ASN A 56 -9.35 -10.66 -13.42
CA ASN A 56 -10.05 -11.64 -12.59
C ASN A 56 -10.01 -11.24 -11.12
N ASN A 57 -8.84 -10.79 -10.62
CA ASN A 57 -8.70 -10.39 -9.23
C ASN A 57 -9.51 -9.14 -8.87
N ILE A 58 -9.44 -8.08 -9.69
CA ILE A 58 -10.25 -6.86 -9.48
C ILE A 58 -11.74 -7.19 -9.50
N SER A 59 -12.15 -8.06 -10.42
CA SER A 59 -13.55 -8.48 -10.59
C SER A 59 -14.08 -9.23 -9.37
N GLY A 60 -13.32 -10.19 -8.84
CA GLY A 60 -13.70 -10.91 -7.62
C GLY A 60 -13.85 -9.99 -6.42
N ILE A 61 -13.00 -8.95 -6.30
CA ILE A 61 -13.13 -7.97 -5.21
C ILE A 61 -14.41 -7.14 -5.35
N ILE A 62 -14.70 -6.63 -6.56
CA ILE A 62 -15.90 -5.82 -6.81
C ILE A 62 -17.16 -6.62 -6.54
N GLN A 63 -17.21 -7.86 -7.02
CA GLN A 63 -18.35 -8.75 -6.80
C GLN A 63 -18.55 -9.03 -5.32
N HIS A 64 -17.49 -9.45 -4.62
CA HIS A 64 -17.52 -9.67 -3.17
C HIS A 64 -17.99 -8.41 -2.41
N MET A 65 -17.57 -7.23 -2.84
CA MET A 65 -18.02 -5.96 -2.24
C MET A 65 -19.50 -5.68 -2.52
N SER A 66 -20.00 -5.99 -3.73
CA SER A 66 -21.38 -5.75 -4.13
C SER A 66 -22.40 -6.69 -3.45
N GLU A 67 -21.95 -7.86 -3.00
CA GLU A 67 -22.78 -8.87 -2.33
C GLU A 67 -22.90 -8.63 -0.80
N LYS A 68 -22.25 -7.60 -0.26
CA LYS A 68 -22.26 -7.31 1.18
C LYS A 68 -23.50 -6.52 1.59
N GLU A 69 -24.20 -7.04 2.60
CA GLU A 69 -25.41 -6.42 3.18
C GLU A 69 -25.12 -5.17 4.03
N GLU A 70 -23.89 -5.03 4.51
CA GLU A 70 -23.44 -3.88 5.30
C GLU A 70 -23.51 -2.59 4.47
N GLU A 71 -24.39 -1.65 4.87
CA GLU A 71 -24.76 -0.44 4.11
C GLU A 71 -23.55 0.37 3.57
N ASN A 72 -22.51 0.46 4.39
CA ASN A 72 -21.30 1.26 4.12
C ASN A 72 -20.10 0.42 3.68
N TYR A 73 -20.22 -0.91 3.55
CA TYR A 73 -19.07 -1.77 3.23
C TYR A 73 -18.38 -1.35 1.93
N ILE A 74 -19.15 -1.00 0.90
CA ILE A 74 -18.62 -0.53 -0.37
C ILE A 74 -17.82 0.77 -0.20
N SER A 75 -18.39 1.77 0.49
CA SER A 75 -17.73 3.07 0.68
C SER A 75 -16.49 2.95 1.57
N ASP A 76 -16.56 2.15 2.62
CA ASP A 76 -15.48 1.96 3.60
C ASP A 76 -14.28 1.23 2.96
N ASN A 77 -14.54 0.34 2.01
CA ASN A 77 -13.51 -0.43 1.31
C ASN A 77 -13.05 0.20 -0.01
N CYS A 78 -13.69 1.26 -0.49
CA CYS A 78 -13.41 1.82 -1.82
C CYS A 78 -11.98 2.39 -1.95
N ALA A 79 -11.52 3.11 -0.93
CA ALA A 79 -10.16 3.66 -0.93
C ALA A 79 -9.11 2.54 -0.87
N TYR A 80 -9.35 1.50 -0.05
CA TYR A 80 -8.50 0.31 -0.02
C TYR A 80 -8.39 -0.33 -1.41
N LEU A 81 -9.50 -0.50 -2.12
CA LEU A 81 -9.51 -1.09 -3.46
C LEU A 81 -8.73 -0.24 -4.48
N ASN A 82 -8.89 1.09 -4.44
CA ASN A 82 -8.09 1.99 -5.28
C ASN A 82 -6.58 1.79 -5.03
N PHE A 83 -6.15 1.89 -3.76
CA PHE A 83 -4.73 1.69 -3.40
C PHE A 83 -4.21 0.31 -3.80
N TYR A 84 -5.04 -0.72 -3.61
CA TYR A 84 -4.72 -2.09 -3.99
C TYR A 84 -4.47 -2.22 -5.49
N ILE A 85 -5.36 -1.69 -6.34
CA ILE A 85 -5.22 -1.73 -7.80
C ILE A 85 -3.94 -1.03 -8.25
N TYR A 86 -3.71 0.21 -7.80
CA TYR A 86 -2.50 0.97 -8.15
C TYR A 86 -1.22 0.22 -7.76
N HIS A 87 -1.23 -0.39 -6.58
CA HIS A 87 -0.10 -1.16 -6.08
C HIS A 87 0.13 -2.45 -6.90
N ARG A 88 -0.93 -3.21 -7.21
CA ARG A 88 -0.85 -4.43 -8.04
C ARG A 88 -0.37 -4.13 -9.45
N VAL A 89 -0.84 -3.05 -10.07
CA VAL A 89 -0.37 -2.61 -11.39
C VAL A 89 1.12 -2.27 -11.35
N LYS A 90 1.60 -1.54 -10.33
CA LYS A 90 3.03 -1.24 -10.18
C LYS A 90 3.89 -2.50 -10.10
N ILE A 91 3.47 -3.48 -9.28
CA ILE A 91 4.25 -4.70 -9.05
C ILE A 91 4.27 -5.60 -10.28
N LYS A 92 3.11 -5.86 -10.89
CA LYS A 92 2.98 -6.85 -11.96
C LYS A 92 3.62 -6.42 -13.27
N PHE A 93 3.53 -5.14 -13.60
CA PHE A 93 3.90 -4.70 -14.93
C PHE A 93 5.31 -4.12 -14.98
N ARG A 94 5.86 -3.58 -13.88
CA ARG A 94 7.22 -2.98 -13.78
C ARG A 94 7.63 -2.08 -14.97
N SER A 95 6.65 -1.61 -15.74
CA SER A 95 6.79 -1.21 -17.14
C SER A 95 7.04 0.28 -17.25
N PRO A 96 7.38 0.80 -18.46
CA PRO A 96 7.36 2.23 -18.70
C PRO A 96 6.02 2.81 -18.27
N SER A 97 6.12 4.05 -17.83
CA SER A 97 5.03 4.85 -17.30
C SER A 97 3.78 4.82 -18.21
N GLU A 98 3.98 4.75 -19.54
CA GLU A 98 2.94 4.67 -20.58
C GLU A 98 2.06 3.40 -20.54
N LEU A 99 2.63 2.20 -20.40
CA LEU A 99 1.82 0.97 -20.32
C LEU A 99 0.97 0.98 -19.05
N ILE A 100 1.55 1.41 -17.93
CA ILE A 100 0.83 1.52 -16.65
C ILE A 100 -0.36 2.47 -16.79
N ASN A 101 -0.20 3.63 -17.43
CA ASN A 101 -1.34 4.52 -17.68
C ASN A 101 -2.39 3.88 -18.57
N THR A 102 -1.96 3.20 -19.63
CA THR A 102 -2.89 2.56 -20.55
C THR A 102 -3.74 1.54 -19.79
N ILE A 103 -3.14 0.74 -18.92
CA ILE A 103 -3.85 -0.21 -18.06
C ILE A 103 -4.82 0.52 -17.13
N LEU A 104 -4.36 1.51 -16.36
CA LEU A 104 -5.18 2.26 -15.41
C LEU A 104 -6.34 3.00 -16.09
N TYR A 105 -6.10 3.55 -17.28
CA TYR A 105 -7.12 4.20 -18.08
C TYR A 105 -8.18 3.21 -18.56
N LYS A 106 -7.78 2.01 -19.01
CA LYS A 106 -8.74 0.97 -19.41
C LYS A 106 -9.56 0.48 -18.22
N ILE A 107 -8.95 0.29 -17.05
CA ILE A 107 -9.66 0.02 -15.79
C ILE A 107 -10.67 1.14 -15.50
N TYR A 108 -10.26 2.41 -15.59
CA TYR A 108 -11.14 3.55 -15.37
C TYR A 108 -12.36 3.56 -16.30
N VAL A 109 -12.15 3.31 -17.59
CA VAL A 109 -13.24 3.25 -18.59
C VAL A 109 -14.22 2.13 -18.26
N ASP A 110 -13.72 0.91 -18.04
CA ASP A 110 -14.57 -0.23 -17.68
C ASP A 110 -15.31 0.01 -16.36
N TRP A 111 -14.62 0.60 -15.37
CA TRP A 111 -15.21 0.94 -14.09
C TRP A 111 -16.35 1.93 -14.21
N PHE A 112 -16.15 2.98 -15.01
CA PHE A 112 -17.17 3.98 -15.27
C PHE A 112 -18.43 3.37 -15.88
N LEU A 113 -18.28 2.40 -16.79
CA LEU A 113 -19.39 1.71 -17.45
C LEU A 113 -20.18 0.80 -16.50
N MET A 114 -19.56 0.24 -15.45
CA MET A 114 -20.23 -0.68 -14.52
C MET A 114 -20.71 -0.04 -13.20
N LYS A 115 -20.15 1.13 -12.81
CA LYS A 115 -20.31 1.73 -11.47
C LYS A 115 -21.77 1.98 -11.07
N THR A 116 -22.62 2.40 -12.00
CA THR A 116 -24.00 2.81 -11.69
C THR A 116 -24.90 1.67 -11.23
N ASN A 117 -24.63 0.43 -11.68
CA ASN A 117 -25.49 -0.72 -11.42
C ASN A 117 -24.99 -1.61 -10.28
N LEU A 118 -23.67 -1.66 -10.03
CA LEU A 118 -23.06 -2.66 -9.14
C LEU A 118 -22.45 -2.07 -7.86
N LEU A 119 -21.96 -0.84 -7.91
CA LEU A 119 -21.32 -0.19 -6.77
C LEU A 119 -22.17 0.95 -6.20
N GLU A 120 -23.44 1.05 -6.62
CA GLU A 120 -24.44 2.04 -6.18
C GLU A 120 -23.92 3.50 -6.22
N SER A 121 -22.96 3.77 -7.09
CA SER A 121 -22.17 5.02 -7.09
C SER A 121 -21.40 5.34 -5.80
N LYS A 122 -21.39 4.45 -4.80
CA LYS A 122 -20.66 4.54 -3.52
C LYS A 122 -19.16 4.35 -3.65
N CYS A 123 -18.70 3.72 -4.73
CA CYS A 123 -17.26 3.58 -5.03
C CYS A 123 -16.89 4.02 -6.44
N SER A 124 -15.85 4.85 -6.55
CA SER A 124 -15.27 5.30 -7.81
C SER A 124 -13.83 4.83 -7.90
N PHE A 125 -13.39 4.48 -9.11
CA PHE A 125 -11.98 4.37 -9.41
C PHE A 125 -11.43 5.74 -9.78
N ASN A 126 -10.51 6.25 -8.97
CA ASN A 126 -9.94 7.57 -9.12
C ASN A 126 -8.75 7.50 -10.06
N TYR A 127 -8.92 7.98 -11.30
CA TYR A 127 -7.87 8.04 -12.30
C TYR A 127 -7.39 9.49 -12.50
N GLY A 128 -6.11 9.75 -12.18
CA GLY A 128 -5.43 11.00 -12.50
C GLY A 128 -4.70 10.90 -13.84
N GLN A 129 -4.74 11.98 -14.64
CA GLN A 129 -4.12 12.02 -15.98
C GLN A 129 -2.58 12.12 -15.94
N ASN A 130 -1.95 12.30 -14.77
CA ASN A 130 -0.51 12.47 -14.65
C ASN A 130 0.19 11.21 -14.12
N VAL A 131 0.92 10.57 -15.02
CA VAL A 131 1.68 9.32 -14.86
C VAL A 131 2.69 9.29 -13.70
N ASN A 132 3.20 10.45 -13.28
CA ASN A 132 4.15 10.56 -12.16
C ASN A 132 3.49 10.26 -10.79
N GLU A 133 2.22 9.82 -10.78
CA GLU A 133 1.39 9.63 -9.60
C GLU A 133 1.46 8.23 -8.96
N ILE A 134 2.03 7.19 -9.59
CA ILE A 134 1.99 5.85 -8.94
C ILE A 134 2.76 5.81 -7.62
N ASP A 135 3.86 6.56 -7.51
CA ASP A 135 4.58 6.74 -6.24
C ASP A 135 3.80 7.60 -5.25
N MET A 136 2.98 8.54 -5.74
CA MET A 136 2.07 9.32 -4.91
C MET A 136 0.94 8.45 -4.35
N TRP A 137 0.33 7.58 -5.16
CA TRP A 137 -0.64 6.59 -4.72
C TRP A 137 -0.10 5.69 -3.61
N ASN A 138 1.16 5.24 -3.74
CA ASN A 138 1.77 4.40 -2.71
C ASN A 138 2.08 5.18 -1.41
N ASP A 139 2.49 6.44 -1.49
CA ASP A 139 2.65 7.27 -0.29
C ASP A 139 1.32 7.52 0.42
N MET A 140 0.28 7.81 -0.36
CA MET A 140 -1.06 8.07 0.15
C MET A 140 -1.68 6.82 0.75
N LYS A 141 -1.39 5.64 0.18
CA LYS A 141 -1.73 4.34 0.79
C LYS A 141 -1.17 4.25 2.21
N ILE A 142 0.10 4.59 2.41
CA ILE A 142 0.74 4.50 3.74
C ILE A 142 0.05 5.44 4.74
N MET A 143 -0.30 6.65 4.31
CA MET A 143 -1.03 7.59 5.17
C MET A 143 -2.44 7.08 5.50
N TYR A 144 -3.13 6.52 4.52
CA TYR A 144 -4.47 5.98 4.68
C TYR A 144 -4.47 4.75 5.60
N ASP A 145 -3.53 3.83 5.41
CA ASP A 145 -3.35 2.66 6.27
C ASP A 145 -3.05 3.09 7.71
N TYR A 146 -2.12 4.01 7.91
CA TYR A 146 -1.81 4.55 9.23
C TYR A 146 -3.04 5.14 9.91
N LYS A 147 -3.83 5.96 9.18
CA LYS A 147 -5.07 6.56 9.73
C LYS A 147 -6.02 5.48 10.27
N ASN A 148 -6.22 4.41 9.50
CA ASN A 148 -7.16 3.34 9.87
C ASN A 148 -6.57 2.34 10.88
N ASN A 149 -5.25 2.26 10.99
CA ASN A 149 -4.56 1.44 11.98
C ASN A 149 -4.31 2.16 13.31
N TYR A 150 -4.60 3.47 13.40
CA TYR A 150 -4.23 4.33 14.53
C TYR A 150 -4.72 3.80 15.87
N ASP A 151 -6.03 3.54 16.00
CA ASP A 151 -6.63 3.11 17.26
C ASP A 151 -6.19 1.69 17.64
N TYR A 152 -6.07 0.80 16.64
CA TYR A 152 -5.53 -0.54 16.85
C TYR A 152 -4.11 -0.49 17.41
N ILE A 153 -3.22 0.31 16.80
CA ILE A 153 -1.84 0.46 17.29
C ILE A 153 -1.85 0.98 18.73
N LYS A 154 -2.64 2.02 18.99
CA LYS A 154 -2.75 2.63 20.33
C LYS A 154 -3.16 1.61 21.41
N GLU A 155 -4.10 0.72 21.10
CA GLU A 155 -4.61 -0.27 22.05
C GLU A 155 -3.66 -1.46 22.27
N ASN A 156 -2.78 -1.73 21.29
CA ASN A 156 -1.89 -2.89 21.25
C ASN A 156 -0.43 -2.58 21.60
N THR A 157 -0.14 -1.44 22.24
CA THR A 157 1.22 -1.06 22.66
C THR A 157 1.44 -1.20 24.17
N LYS A 158 0.75 -2.13 24.84
CA LYS A 158 0.88 -2.35 26.29
C LYS A 158 2.16 -3.10 26.68
N ASP A 159 2.64 -3.96 25.80
CA ASP A 159 3.91 -4.69 25.95
C ASP A 159 5.07 -3.90 25.32
N TYR A 160 6.24 -3.91 25.96
CA TYR A 160 7.41 -3.15 25.49
C TYR A 160 7.88 -3.62 24.10
N ALA A 161 7.93 -4.94 23.86
CA ALA A 161 8.41 -5.46 22.57
C ALA A 161 7.48 -5.04 21.42
N THR A 162 6.18 -5.14 21.63
CA THR A 162 5.15 -4.71 20.68
C THR A 162 5.14 -3.18 20.52
N CYS A 163 5.34 -2.44 21.59
CA CYS A 163 5.47 -0.99 21.54
C CYS A 163 6.66 -0.56 20.67
N LYS A 164 7.84 -1.17 20.86
CA LYS A 164 9.04 -0.88 20.06
C LYS A 164 8.85 -1.20 18.58
N LYS A 165 8.13 -2.27 18.26
CA LYS A 165 7.75 -2.60 16.87
C LYS A 165 6.92 -1.47 16.24
N TYR A 166 5.87 -1.02 16.92
CA TYR A 166 5.04 0.06 16.39
C TYR A 166 5.72 1.43 16.40
N GLU A 167 6.60 1.71 17.36
CA GLU A 167 7.43 2.92 17.36
C GLU A 167 8.29 3.00 16.09
N ASN A 168 8.91 1.89 15.68
CA ASN A 168 9.66 1.83 14.43
C ASN A 168 8.77 2.15 13.23
N TYR A 169 7.64 1.45 13.08
CA TYR A 169 6.66 1.70 12.00
C TYR A 169 6.22 3.17 11.95
N LEU A 170 5.87 3.76 13.09
CA LEU A 170 5.40 5.14 13.17
C LEU A 170 6.47 6.16 12.77
N ASN A 171 7.74 5.91 13.08
CA ASN A 171 8.85 6.76 12.63
C ASN A 171 9.00 6.76 11.10
N GLU A 172 8.71 5.64 10.44
CA GLU A 172 8.73 5.58 8.98
C GLU A 172 7.54 6.32 8.37
N VAL A 173 6.34 6.08 8.91
CA VAL A 173 5.11 6.80 8.51
C VAL A 173 5.29 8.31 8.70
N LYS A 174 5.93 8.76 9.79
CA LYS A 174 6.20 10.17 10.08
C LYS A 174 6.95 10.87 8.94
N THR A 175 7.92 10.21 8.33
CA THR A 175 8.70 10.78 7.23
C THR A 175 7.81 11.06 6.02
N ILE A 176 6.88 10.14 5.71
CA ILE A 176 5.95 10.27 4.59
C ILE A 176 4.86 11.30 4.92
N TYR A 177 4.34 11.25 6.15
CA TYR A 177 3.34 12.20 6.65
C TYR A 177 3.83 13.63 6.53
N ASN A 178 5.04 13.94 7.00
CA ASN A 178 5.57 15.31 6.95
C ASN A 178 5.71 15.82 5.52
N LYS A 179 6.22 14.98 4.62
CA LYS A 179 6.36 15.31 3.19
C LYS A 179 4.99 15.60 2.57
N LYS A 180 4.04 14.69 2.75
CA LYS A 180 2.72 14.77 2.10
C LYS A 180 1.80 15.81 2.72
N ASN A 181 1.86 16.01 4.03
CA ASN A 181 1.13 17.09 4.67
C ASN A 181 1.59 18.45 4.11
N SER A 182 2.90 18.64 3.92
CA SER A 182 3.40 19.88 3.30
C SER A 182 2.97 20.03 1.84
N GLU A 183 3.08 18.96 1.05
CA GLU A 183 2.67 18.97 -0.37
C GLU A 183 1.16 19.22 -0.55
N CYS A 184 0.31 18.67 0.33
CA CYS A 184 -1.14 18.70 0.18
C CYS A 184 -1.84 19.83 0.95
N CYS A 185 -1.29 20.31 2.07
CA CYS A 185 -2.02 21.19 3.01
C CYS A 185 -1.48 22.63 3.09
N ASP A 186 -0.21 22.88 2.76
CA ASP A 186 0.41 24.21 2.98
C ASP A 186 -0.06 25.29 2.00
N LYS A 187 -0.82 24.96 0.95
CA LYS A 187 -1.17 25.89 -0.16
C LYS A 187 -2.66 26.23 -0.31
N ASN A 188 -3.52 25.96 0.68
CA ASN A 188 -4.99 26.16 0.60
C ASN A 188 -5.65 25.53 -0.64
N ASN A 189 -5.00 24.51 -1.21
CA ASN A 189 -5.39 23.86 -2.43
C ASN A 189 -5.43 22.38 -2.09
N ASP A 190 -6.62 21.82 -1.85
CA ASP A 190 -6.85 20.40 -1.52
C ASP A 190 -6.56 19.51 -2.74
N GLN A 191 -5.34 19.58 -3.25
CA GLN A 191 -4.88 18.93 -4.47
C GLN A 191 -4.79 17.41 -4.33
N CYS A 192 -4.92 16.90 -3.10
CA CYS A 192 -4.77 15.48 -2.79
C CYS A 192 -6.09 14.74 -2.56
N GLY A 193 -7.24 15.41 -2.77
CA GLY A 193 -8.56 14.79 -2.64
C GLY A 193 -8.75 13.54 -3.51
N ILE A 194 -8.11 13.48 -4.69
CA ILE A 194 -8.11 12.30 -5.57
C ILE A 194 -7.52 11.05 -4.89
N PHE A 195 -6.65 11.21 -3.89
CA PHE A 195 -6.04 10.12 -3.13
C PHE A 195 -6.79 9.78 -1.84
N PHE A 196 -8.05 10.19 -1.70
CA PHE A 196 -8.83 10.04 -0.46
C PHE A 196 -8.18 10.76 0.74
N PHE A 197 -7.29 11.72 0.48
CA PHE A 197 -6.61 12.49 1.50
C PHE A 197 -7.31 13.83 1.68
N LYS A 198 -7.67 14.15 2.93
CA LYS A 198 -8.19 15.45 3.34
C LYS A 198 -7.34 15.96 4.49
N CYS A 199 -6.87 17.20 4.37
CA CYS A 199 -6.12 17.86 5.44
C CYS A 199 -6.89 17.85 6.76
N ASN A 200 -6.16 17.75 7.87
CA ASN A 200 -6.70 17.70 9.24
C ASN A 200 -7.55 16.46 9.59
N THR A 201 -7.72 15.49 8.67
CA THR A 201 -8.42 14.22 8.97
C THR A 201 -7.50 13.11 9.47
N ILE A 202 -6.18 13.32 9.40
CA ILE A 202 -5.14 12.37 9.83
C ILE A 202 -4.35 13.03 10.95
N LYS A 203 -4.30 12.38 12.13
CA LYS A 203 -3.49 12.85 13.27
C LYS A 203 -2.01 12.62 12.97
N SER A 204 -1.13 13.57 13.32
CA SER A 204 0.31 13.37 13.16
C SER A 204 0.80 12.09 13.85
N PRO A 205 1.69 11.29 13.24
CA PRO A 205 2.36 10.17 13.90
C PRO A 205 3.08 10.56 15.20
N ASP A 206 3.54 11.81 15.31
CA ASP A 206 4.11 12.34 16.57
C ASP A 206 3.12 12.29 17.74
N THR A 207 1.83 12.49 17.45
CA THR A 207 0.78 12.39 18.46
C THR A 207 0.72 10.98 19.01
N LEU A 208 0.69 9.97 18.14
CA LEU A 208 0.62 8.56 18.57
C LEU A 208 1.90 8.11 19.25
N LEU A 209 3.08 8.49 18.73
CA LEU A 209 4.37 8.20 19.35
C LEU A 209 4.44 8.67 20.81
N ARG A 210 3.87 9.84 21.10
CA ARG A 210 3.79 10.37 22.46
C ARG A 210 2.77 9.66 23.35
N GLU A 211 1.69 9.13 22.76
CA GLU A 211 0.66 8.37 23.47
C GLU A 211 1.12 6.96 23.86
N ILE A 212 1.91 6.27 23.01
CA ILE A 212 2.31 4.87 23.26
C ILE A 212 3.46 4.70 24.26
N ASN A 213 4.17 5.78 24.62
CA ASN A 213 5.22 5.87 25.66
C ASN A 213 6.04 4.58 25.94
N CYS A 214 6.68 4.00 24.92
CA CYS A 214 7.51 2.81 25.07
C CYS A 214 8.63 2.94 26.14
N PRO A 215 9.29 4.10 26.33
CA PRO A 215 10.29 4.26 27.38
C PRO A 215 9.73 4.10 28.81
N GLY A 216 8.44 4.36 29.04
CA GLY A 216 7.77 4.10 30.31
C GLY A 216 7.69 2.60 30.60
N LEU A 217 7.29 1.81 29.61
CA LEU A 217 7.16 0.34 29.71
C LEU A 217 8.51 -0.36 29.95
N ALA A 218 9.61 0.25 29.51
CA ALA A 218 10.94 -0.26 29.82
C ALA A 218 11.22 -0.24 31.32
N LYS A 219 10.74 0.79 32.06
CA LYS A 219 11.02 0.97 33.49
C LYS A 219 10.18 0.03 34.37
N ASP A 220 8.93 -0.23 33.97
CA ASP A 220 8.05 -1.12 34.71
C ASP A 220 8.55 -2.59 34.67
N ASN A 221 9.15 -3.00 33.54
CA ASN A 221 9.80 -4.31 33.41
C ASN A 221 11.05 -4.49 34.30
N PHE A 222 11.68 -3.40 34.76
CA PHE A 222 12.78 -3.50 35.73
C PHE A 222 12.27 -3.54 37.18
N HIS A 223 11.13 -2.91 37.47
CA HIS A 223 10.58 -2.83 38.83
C HIS A 223 9.83 -4.09 39.30
N GLU A 224 9.36 -4.97 38.40
CA GLU A 224 8.78 -6.27 38.79
C GLU A 224 9.82 -7.31 39.26
N THR A 225 11.12 -7.04 39.14
CA THR A 225 12.18 -7.96 39.59
C THR A 225 12.75 -7.65 40.98
N GLU A 226 12.31 -6.57 41.65
CA GLU A 226 12.80 -6.21 42.98
C GLU A 226 11.65 -6.09 43.99
N ALA A 227 11.06 -7.23 44.33
CA ALA A 227 10.27 -7.38 45.54
C ALA A 227 10.48 -8.75 46.17
N ASP A 228 11.69 -9.03 46.65
CA ASP A 228 11.94 -9.54 48.01
C ASP A 228 13.45 -9.55 48.28
N GLY A 229 13.90 -8.95 49.39
CA GLY A 229 15.33 -8.94 49.74
C GLY A 229 15.83 -7.74 50.53
N ASN A 230 15.42 -7.65 51.79
CA ASN A 230 16.13 -7.13 52.98
C ASN A 230 16.99 -5.84 52.93
N LYS A 231 16.69 -4.98 53.92
CA LYS A 231 17.49 -3.86 54.44
C LYS A 231 18.93 -4.28 54.80
N ASP A 232 19.91 -3.42 54.50
CA ASP A 232 20.80 -2.84 55.52
C ASP A 232 21.68 -1.66 55.02
N SER A 233 21.56 -0.55 55.77
CA SER A 233 22.58 0.36 56.31
C SER A 233 23.79 0.90 55.48
N SER A 234 23.71 2.21 55.19
CA SER A 234 24.71 3.31 55.34
C SER A 234 26.14 3.23 54.73
N ASN A 235 26.52 4.23 53.93
CA ASN A 235 27.37 5.35 54.40
C ASN A 235 27.57 6.50 53.37
N ASN A 236 27.70 7.71 53.91
CA ASN A 236 27.94 9.00 53.24
C ASN A 236 29.30 9.10 52.55
N GLY A 237 29.37 9.85 51.42
CA GLY A 237 30.64 10.26 50.83
C GLY A 237 30.57 11.25 49.65
N SER A 238 30.64 12.55 49.98
CA SER A 238 31.32 13.63 49.24
C SER A 238 30.85 14.05 47.82
N LEU A 239 30.21 15.23 47.76
CA LEU A 239 30.13 16.12 46.59
C LEU A 239 31.52 16.59 46.13
N LYS A 240 31.93 16.31 44.88
CA LYS A 240 32.96 17.09 44.15
C LYS A 240 32.63 17.24 42.66
N THR A 241 32.14 18.44 42.34
CA THR A 241 32.43 19.29 41.17
C THR A 241 32.64 18.66 39.79
N SER A 242 31.68 18.95 38.90
CA SER A 242 31.76 18.83 37.44
C SER A 242 32.96 19.56 36.82
N VAL A 243 33.63 18.89 35.89
CA VAL A 243 34.24 19.52 34.71
C VAL A 243 33.71 18.79 33.48
N VAL A 244 32.89 19.49 32.70
CA VAL A 244 32.30 19.01 31.45
C VAL A 244 33.42 18.90 30.42
N ALA A 245 33.83 17.66 30.13
CA ALA A 245 34.57 17.36 28.92
C ALA A 245 33.59 17.51 27.74
N ILE A 246 33.69 18.62 26.99
CA ILE A 246 32.98 18.78 25.73
C ILE A 246 33.61 17.78 24.75
N SER A 247 33.00 16.61 24.69
CA SER A 247 33.36 15.54 23.79
C SER A 247 32.97 15.91 22.35
N PRO A 248 33.79 15.63 21.32
CA PRO A 248 33.57 16.10 19.93
C PRO A 248 32.40 15.42 19.20
N PHE A 249 31.45 14.83 19.92
CA PHE A 249 30.29 14.12 19.32
C PHE A 249 29.23 15.05 18.72
N ILE A 250 29.24 16.35 19.02
CA ILE A 250 28.27 17.30 18.45
C ILE A 250 28.53 17.50 16.94
N GLY A 251 29.79 17.51 16.50
CA GLY A 251 30.13 17.62 15.07
C GLY A 251 29.78 16.36 14.26
N ILE A 252 29.79 15.20 14.92
CA ILE A 252 29.42 13.92 14.33
C ILE A 252 27.89 13.83 14.14
N LEU A 253 27.09 14.27 15.12
CA LEU A 253 25.62 14.30 15.03
C LEU A 253 25.10 15.20 13.90
N VAL A 254 25.73 16.36 13.69
CA VAL A 254 25.35 17.28 12.61
C VAL A 254 25.72 16.72 11.23
N SER A 255 26.85 16.00 11.11
CA SER A 255 27.27 15.35 9.86
C SER A 255 26.36 14.17 9.47
N PHE A 256 25.86 13.41 10.44
CA PHE A 256 24.84 12.37 10.21
C PHE A 256 23.50 12.96 9.74
N PHE A 257 23.15 14.17 10.17
CA PHE A 257 21.91 14.83 9.77
C PHE A 257 21.89 15.15 8.27
N PHE A 258 23.01 15.62 7.71
CA PHE A 258 23.13 15.89 6.28
C PHE A 258 23.19 14.61 5.45
N SER A 259 23.88 13.57 5.93
CA SER A 259 23.93 12.28 5.24
C SER A 259 22.63 11.49 5.34
N TYR A 260 21.76 11.71 6.34
CA TYR A 260 20.39 11.18 6.37
C TYR A 260 19.49 11.81 5.31
N LYS A 261 19.61 13.13 5.07
CA LYS A 261 18.82 13.85 4.05
C LYS A 261 19.20 13.48 2.61
N PHE A 262 20.40 12.96 2.38
CA PHE A 262 20.92 12.57 1.07
C PHE A 262 21.26 11.06 0.92
N SER A 263 21.01 10.24 1.94
CA SER A 263 21.14 8.79 1.81
C SER A 263 19.94 8.19 1.09
N PRO A 264 20.13 7.18 0.21
CA PRO A 264 19.05 6.46 -0.46
C PRO A 264 18.19 5.61 0.51
N LEU A 265 18.38 5.76 1.82
CA LEU A 265 17.57 5.13 2.85
C LEU A 265 16.10 5.54 2.74
N GLY A 266 15.79 6.79 2.37
CA GLY A 266 14.39 7.23 2.20
C GLY A 266 13.66 6.50 1.06
N SER A 267 14.31 6.28 -0.09
CA SER A 267 13.73 5.53 -1.22
C SER A 267 13.69 4.03 -0.97
N TRP A 268 14.71 3.48 -0.29
CA TRP A 268 14.79 2.07 0.11
C TRP A 268 13.75 1.70 1.18
N LEU A 269 13.62 2.50 2.24
CA LEU A 269 12.63 2.29 3.32
C LEU A 269 11.20 2.42 2.80
N ARG A 270 10.95 3.39 1.91
CA ARG A 270 9.69 3.53 1.21
C ARG A 270 9.37 2.30 0.36
N SER A 271 10.34 1.76 -0.37
CA SER A 271 10.16 0.51 -1.12
C SER A 271 9.86 -0.70 -0.23
N LYS A 272 10.22 -0.67 1.06
CA LYS A 272 9.91 -1.71 2.04
C LYS A 272 8.46 -1.62 2.50
N ILE A 273 8.01 -0.51 3.09
CA ILE A 273 6.60 -0.37 3.50
C ILE A 273 5.65 -0.57 2.31
N GLN A 274 6.05 -0.10 1.12
CA GLN A 274 5.28 -0.30 -0.09
C GLN A 274 5.34 -1.76 -0.56
N GLY A 275 6.52 -2.40 -0.60
CA GLY A 275 6.73 -3.73 -1.18
C GLY A 275 6.40 -4.91 -0.28
N VAL A 276 6.42 -4.73 1.03
CA VAL A 276 6.19 -5.79 2.04
C VAL A 276 4.72 -6.23 2.10
N ASN A 277 3.80 -5.46 1.52
CA ASN A 277 2.38 -5.79 1.60
C ASN A 277 1.95 -7.00 0.76
N ILE A 278 2.65 -7.37 -0.34
CA ILE A 278 2.16 -8.41 -1.29
C ILE A 278 3.28 -9.28 -1.91
N LYS A 279 4.57 -9.00 -1.69
CA LYS A 279 5.65 -9.80 -2.33
C LYS A 279 5.71 -11.26 -1.86
N ASP A 280 5.14 -11.57 -0.70
CA ASP A 280 5.29 -12.87 -0.02
C ASP A 280 4.04 -13.76 -0.10
N ILE A 281 3.15 -13.53 -1.06
CA ILE A 281 2.05 -14.46 -1.34
C ILE A 281 2.50 -15.39 -2.47
N PRO A 282 2.66 -16.70 -2.21
CA PRO A 282 3.16 -17.64 -3.21
C PRO A 282 2.18 -17.71 -4.39
N TYR A 283 2.76 -17.52 -5.57
CA TYR A 283 2.15 -17.78 -6.86
C TYR A 283 1.91 -19.29 -6.98
N ASN A 284 0.65 -19.72 -6.95
CA ASN A 284 0.26 -21.06 -7.39
C ASN A 284 -0.01 -20.97 -8.90
N GLU A 285 0.89 -21.56 -9.68
CA GLU A 285 0.78 -21.69 -11.14
C GLU A 285 -0.17 -22.83 -11.55
N ASP A 286 -0.73 -23.57 -10.58
CA ASP A 286 -1.49 -24.78 -10.85
C ASP A 286 -3.00 -24.48 -10.95
N THR A 287 -3.40 -23.85 -12.05
CA THR A 287 -4.76 -24.00 -12.61
C THR A 287 -4.77 -23.65 -14.11
N GLU A 288 -3.77 -24.12 -14.86
CA GLU A 288 -3.96 -24.35 -16.30
C GLU A 288 -4.61 -25.73 -16.51
N GLU A 289 -5.93 -25.80 -16.34
CA GLU A 289 -6.70 -26.82 -17.06
C GLU A 289 -7.06 -26.24 -18.42
N LEU A 290 -6.18 -26.49 -19.39
CA LEU A 290 -6.41 -26.28 -20.81
C LEU A 290 -7.65 -27.06 -21.25
N LEU A 291 -8.82 -26.42 -21.27
CA LEU A 291 -9.92 -26.91 -22.08
C LEU A 291 -9.58 -26.66 -23.55
N ALA A 292 -8.95 -27.66 -24.15
CA ALA A 292 -8.85 -27.82 -25.59
C ALA A 292 -10.26 -27.87 -26.17
N TYR A 293 -10.75 -26.73 -26.65
CA TYR A 293 -11.89 -26.73 -27.56
C TYR A 293 -11.37 -27.14 -28.93
N GLU A 294 -11.55 -28.42 -29.28
CA GLU A 294 -11.44 -28.90 -30.65
C GLU A 294 -12.50 -28.14 -31.49
N SER A 295 -12.07 -27.12 -32.22
CA SER A 295 -12.83 -26.63 -33.37
C SER A 295 -12.38 -27.44 -34.58
N GLU A 296 -13.18 -28.44 -34.92
CA GLU A 296 -13.18 -29.15 -36.19
C GLU A 296 -13.28 -28.13 -37.33
N TYR A 297 -12.17 -27.90 -38.04
CA TYR A 297 -12.16 -27.09 -39.26
C TYR A 297 -12.41 -28.01 -40.44
N ASP A 298 -13.61 -27.92 -41.01
CA ASP A 298 -13.90 -28.40 -42.36
C ASP A 298 -13.07 -27.59 -43.37
N ASP A 299 -12.28 -28.32 -44.14
CA ASP A 299 -11.39 -27.83 -45.17
C ASP A 299 -12.23 -27.40 -46.39
N ILE A 300 -12.42 -26.09 -46.59
CA ILE A 300 -13.00 -25.54 -47.83
C ILE A 300 -11.95 -24.69 -48.55
N ASN A 301 -11.29 -25.36 -49.48
CA ASN A 301 -10.49 -24.83 -50.57
C ASN A 301 -11.24 -23.72 -51.34
N THR A 302 -10.68 -22.51 -51.42
CA THR A 302 -11.14 -21.48 -52.35
C THR A 302 -9.98 -20.93 -53.18
N ASN A 303 -9.98 -21.35 -54.44
CA ASN A 303 -9.12 -20.85 -55.51
C ASN A 303 -9.41 -19.36 -55.82
N ASN A 304 -8.32 -18.61 -55.94
CA ASN A 304 -8.11 -17.33 -56.64
C ASN A 304 -9.29 -16.71 -57.41
N ILE A 305 -9.71 -15.51 -56.99
CA ILE A 305 -10.36 -14.52 -57.86
C ILE A 305 -9.71 -13.14 -57.62
N PRO A 306 -9.18 -12.45 -58.64
CA PRO A 306 -8.63 -11.10 -58.48
C PRO A 306 -9.73 -10.04 -58.60
N TYR A 307 -9.79 -9.14 -57.62
CA TYR A 307 -10.69 -7.98 -57.63
C TYR A 307 -10.11 -6.85 -58.49
N ASN A 308 -10.90 -6.36 -59.45
CA ASN A 308 -10.57 -5.19 -60.28
C ASN A 308 -11.55 -4.06 -59.91
N ILE A 309 -11.06 -2.97 -59.32
CA ILE A 309 -11.87 -1.81 -58.91
C ILE A 309 -11.47 -0.62 -59.78
N SER A 310 -12.41 -0.13 -60.60
CA SER A 310 -12.30 1.14 -61.32
C SER A 310 -12.94 2.28 -60.52
N TYR A 311 -12.20 3.35 -60.25
CA TYR A 311 -12.76 4.59 -59.71
C TYR A 311 -13.39 5.44 -60.82
N LYS A 312 -14.63 5.91 -60.62
CA LYS A 312 -15.22 7.03 -61.39
C LYS A 312 -15.26 8.26 -60.48
N ASN A 313 -14.63 9.33 -60.95
CA ASN A 313 -14.77 10.69 -60.41
C ASN A 313 -16.14 11.27 -60.82
N ILE A 314 -16.75 12.02 -59.91
CA ILE A 314 -17.58 13.20 -60.22
C ILE A 314 -17.07 14.33 -59.34
#